data_AF-M0FD60-F1
#
_entry.id   AF-M0FD60-F1
#
_cell.length_a   1.000
_cell.length_b   1.000
_cell.length_c   1.000
_cell.angle_alpha   90.00
_cell.angle_beta   90.00
_cell.angle_gamma   90.00
#
_symmetry.space_group_name_H-M   'P 1'
#
loop_
_entity.id
_entity.type
_entity.pdbx_description
1 polymer ?
#
loop_
_entity_poly.entity_id
_entity_poly.type
_entity_poly.pdbx_seq_one_letter_code
_entity_poly.pdbx_strand_id
1 'polypeptide(L)'
;MSLPDPLRTAVAVAVYWTAIALGGSVLLAAPTSPLVAIPVLGGGAVVAHAARAHRLVELGYAVGTMWVAVLALSLGGGVVDVVAAPDGEIAPLADYPVPAAIGTVGLFGVLLVAYAAFLRRSAERDAAASD
;
A
#
# COMPACT_ATOMS: atom_id res chain seq x y z
N MET A 1 7.61 18.97 24.03
CA MET A 1 6.23 18.72 24.50
C MET A 1 5.77 17.41 23.90
N SER A 2 5.33 16.44 24.70
CA SER A 2 4.75 15.19 24.16
C SER A 2 3.34 15.49 23.65
N LEU A 3 3.03 15.09 22.42
CA LEU A 3 1.66 15.16 21.92
C LEU A 3 0.77 14.21 22.74
N PRO A 4 -0.53 14.54 22.95
CA PRO A 4 -1.47 13.60 23.52
C PRO A 4 -1.54 12.32 22.68
N ASP A 5 -1.54 11.15 23.33
CA ASP A 5 -1.69 9.84 22.69
C ASP A 5 -2.86 9.73 21.68
N PRO A 6 -4.05 10.30 21.92
CA PRO A 6 -5.13 10.27 20.92
C PRO A 6 -4.79 11.10 19.67
N LEU A 7 -4.10 12.23 19.83
CA LEU A 7 -3.68 13.06 18.70
C LEU A 7 -2.60 12.34 17.89
N ARG A 8 -1.62 11.71 18.54
CA ARG A 8 -0.59 10.90 17.87
C ARG A 8 -1.23 9.76 17.06
N THR A 9 -2.22 9.09 17.63
CA THR A 9 -2.96 8.00 16.96
C THR A 9 -3.75 8.51 15.76
N ALA A 10 -4.48 9.63 15.91
CA ALA A 10 -5.24 10.23 14.81
C ALA A 10 -4.33 10.65 13.65
N VAL A 11 -3.17 11.25 13.94
CA VAL A 11 -2.17 11.60 12.93
C VAL A 11 -1.63 10.36 12.23
N ALA A 12 -1.28 9.30 12.98
CA ALA A 12 -0.79 8.05 12.38
C ALA A 12 -1.85 7.40 11.47
N VAL A 13 -3.12 7.40 11.90
CA VAL A 13 -4.26 6.92 11.11
C VAL A 13 -4.39 7.72 9.81
N ALA A 14 -4.35 9.05 9.87
CA ALA A 14 -4.43 9.90 8.69
C ALA A 14 -3.26 9.62 7.73
N VAL A 15 -2.03 9.57 8.25
CA VAL A 15 -0.82 9.32 7.46
C VAL A 15 -0.86 7.95 6.78
N TYR A 16 -1.19 6.88 7.51
CA TYR A 16 -1.25 5.55 6.93
C TYR A 16 -2.38 5.41 5.92
N TRP A 17 -3.55 6.00 6.20
CA TRP A 17 -4.64 5.99 5.24
C TRP A 17 -4.26 6.72 3.95
N THR A 18 -3.68 7.91 4.04
CA THR A 18 -3.20 8.66 2.87
C THR A 18 -2.10 7.90 2.12
N ALA A 19 -1.15 7.29 2.83
CA ALA A 19 -0.08 6.50 2.21
C ALA A 19 -0.62 5.28 1.45
N ILE A 20 -1.65 4.60 1.99
CA ILE A 20 -2.32 3.48 1.31
C ILE A 20 -3.11 3.96 0.10
N ALA A 21 -3.89 5.03 0.26
CA ALA A 21 -4.70 5.59 -0.82
C ALA A 21 -3.82 6.02 -2.00
N LEU A 22 -2.73 6.74 -1.73
CA LEU A 22 -1.77 7.17 -2.74
C LEU A 22 -1.01 6.00 -3.37
N GLY A 23 -0.40 5.14 -2.54
CA GLY A 23 0.40 4.02 -3.04
C GLY A 23 -0.42 3.01 -3.84
N GLY A 24 -1.64 2.70 -3.40
CA GLY A 24 -2.54 1.81 -4.13
C GLY A 24 -3.15 2.42 -5.39
N SER A 25 -3.13 3.75 -5.52
CA SER A 25 -3.70 4.46 -6.69
C SER A 25 -2.63 4.97 -7.66
N VAL A 26 -1.34 4.74 -7.39
CA VAL A 26 -0.21 5.31 -8.16
C VAL A 26 -0.21 4.90 -9.63
N LEU A 27 -0.87 3.78 -9.95
CA LEU A 27 -0.98 3.23 -11.31
C LEU A 27 -2.26 3.67 -12.03
N LEU A 28 -3.15 4.41 -11.37
CA LEU A 28 -4.39 4.89 -11.97
C LEU A 28 -4.15 6.23 -12.68
N ALA A 29 -4.27 6.23 -14.01
CA ALA A 29 -4.17 7.46 -14.80
C ALA A 29 -5.33 8.44 -14.53
N ALA A 30 -6.54 7.92 -14.24
CA ALA A 30 -7.74 8.71 -13.98
C ALA A 30 -8.14 8.65 -12.49
N PRO A 31 -8.13 9.79 -11.76
CA PRO A 31 -8.48 9.83 -10.34
C PRO A 31 -9.97 9.57 -10.07
N THR A 32 -10.81 9.63 -11.09
CA THR A 32 -12.25 9.31 -11.02
C THR A 32 -12.55 7.84 -11.31
N SER A 33 -11.52 7.02 -11.56
CA SER A 33 -11.71 5.59 -11.77
C SER A 33 -12.35 4.96 -10.53
N PRO A 34 -13.42 4.14 -10.69
CA PRO A 34 -14.04 3.46 -9.55
C PRO A 34 -13.06 2.54 -8.82
N LEU A 35 -11.96 2.13 -9.46
CA LEU A 35 -10.88 1.35 -8.84
C LEU A 35 -10.20 2.06 -7.68
N VAL A 36 -10.23 3.40 -7.64
CA VAL A 36 -9.70 4.19 -6.53
C VAL A 36 -10.41 3.87 -5.20
N ALA A 37 -11.65 3.37 -5.27
CA ALA A 37 -12.40 2.98 -4.09
C ALA A 37 -11.73 1.83 -3.32
N ILE A 38 -10.97 0.96 -3.99
CA ILE A 38 -10.28 -0.17 -3.35
C ILE A 38 -9.25 0.33 -2.33
N PRO A 39 -8.21 1.09 -2.71
CA PRO A 39 -7.24 1.59 -1.75
C PRO A 39 -7.82 2.63 -0.79
N VAL A 40 -8.82 3.42 -1.19
CA VAL A 40 -9.44 4.44 -0.33
C VAL A 40 -10.31 3.80 0.77
N LEU A 41 -11.30 3.00 0.40
CA LEU A 41 -12.23 2.38 1.35
C LEU A 41 -11.60 1.17 2.02
N GLY A 42 -10.93 0.31 1.26
CA GLY A 42 -10.20 -0.84 1.78
C GLY A 42 -9.05 -0.40 2.69
N GLY A 43 -8.26 0.60 2.30
CA GLY A 43 -7.23 1.17 3.15
C GLY A 43 -7.82 1.78 4.43
N GLY A 44 -8.95 2.48 4.32
CA GLY A 44 -9.70 2.99 5.48
C GLY A 44 -10.11 1.87 6.45
N ALA A 45 -10.63 0.76 5.93
CA ALA A 45 -11.01 -0.39 6.74
C ALA A 45 -9.80 -1.03 7.44
N VAL A 46 -8.68 -1.21 6.73
CA VAL A 46 -7.44 -1.76 7.29
C VAL A 46 -6.87 -0.86 8.39
N VAL A 47 -6.82 0.45 8.16
CA VAL A 47 -6.32 1.43 9.14
C VAL A 47 -7.25 1.47 10.36
N ALA A 48 -8.57 1.49 10.16
CA ALA A 48 -9.53 1.47 11.24
C ALA A 48 -9.41 0.20 12.09
N HIS A 49 -9.22 -0.96 11.44
CA HIS A 49 -8.96 -2.22 12.13
C HIS A 49 -7.65 -2.15 12.93
N ALA A 50 -6.54 -1.72 12.33
CA ALA A 50 -5.25 -1.62 13.01
C ALA A 50 -5.28 -0.65 14.19
N ALA A 51 -5.96 0.49 14.06
CA ALA A 51 -6.14 1.45 15.15
C ALA A 51 -6.93 0.86 16.31
N ARG A 52 -8.05 0.17 16.03
CA ARG A 52 -8.86 -0.49 17.06
C ARG A 52 -8.15 -1.66 17.73
N ALA A 53 -7.30 -2.38 16.99
CA ALA A 53 -6.56 -3.53 17.48
C ALA A 53 -5.21 -3.15 18.13
N HIS A 54 -4.85 -1.86 18.18
CA HIS A 54 -3.54 -1.38 18.60
C HIS A 54 -2.36 -1.98 17.79
N ARG A 55 -2.58 -2.27 16.50
CA ARG A 55 -1.62 -2.89 15.56
C ARG A 55 -1.07 -1.92 14.51
N LEU A 56 -0.91 -0.65 14.89
CA LEU A 56 -0.40 0.40 14.00
C LEU A 56 1.07 0.22 13.61
N VAL A 57 1.84 -0.54 14.39
CA VAL A 57 3.24 -0.85 14.09
C VAL A 57 3.31 -1.89 12.97
N GLU A 58 2.54 -2.96 13.07
CA GLU A 58 2.41 -3.99 12.04
C GLU A 58 1.88 -3.42 10.74
N LEU A 59 0.91 -2.50 10.83
CA LEU A 59 0.43 -1.75 9.68
C LEU A 59 1.55 -0.91 9.04
N GLY A 60 2.38 -0.25 9.85
CA GLY A 60 3.54 0.51 9.36
C GLY A 60 4.50 -0.34 8.53
N TYR A 61 4.81 -1.57 8.98
CA TYR A 61 5.63 -2.50 8.21
C TYR A 61 4.97 -2.96 6.91
N ALA A 62 3.65 -3.19 6.94
CA ALA A 62 2.89 -3.55 5.75
C ALA A 62 2.87 -2.41 4.72
N VAL A 63 2.63 -1.17 5.17
CA VAL A 63 2.68 0.02 4.32
C VAL A 63 4.08 0.20 3.73
N GLY A 64 5.13 0.06 4.54
CA GLY A 64 6.51 0.09 4.06
C GLY A 64 6.79 -0.97 2.98
N THR A 65 6.30 -2.19 3.18
CA THR A 65 6.43 -3.29 2.21
C THR A 65 5.70 -2.99 0.90
N MET A 66 4.49 -2.41 0.97
CA MET A 66 3.75 -1.95 -0.20
C MET A 66 4.55 -0.88 -0.97
N TRP A 67 5.14 0.09 -0.28
CA TRP A 67 5.95 1.13 -0.92
C TRP A 67 7.24 0.58 -1.54
N VAL A 68 7.86 -0.45 -0.96
CA VAL A 68 8.97 -1.16 -1.61
C VAL A 68 8.50 -1.82 -2.92
N ALA A 69 7.29 -2.40 -2.93
CA ALA A 69 6.71 -2.94 -4.17
C ALA A 69 6.43 -1.84 -5.20
N VAL A 70 5.91 -0.68 -4.77
CA VAL A 70 5.75 0.50 -5.65
C VAL A 70 7.10 0.90 -6.25
N LEU A 71 8.16 1.03 -5.45
CA LEU A 71 9.50 1.36 -5.94
C LEU A 71 10.03 0.32 -6.93
N ALA A 72 9.83 -0.97 -6.64
CA ALA A 72 10.23 -2.05 -7.55
C ALA A 72 9.48 -1.98 -8.89
N LEU A 73 8.18 -1.67 -8.88
CA LEU A 73 7.39 -1.44 -10.09
C LEU A 73 7.84 -0.20 -10.84
N SER A 74 8.14 0.91 -10.15
CA SER A 74 8.64 2.13 -10.78
C SER A 74 10.00 1.91 -11.46
N LEU A 75 10.92 1.20 -10.79
CA LEU A 75 12.21 0.83 -11.37
C LEU A 75 12.03 -0.15 -12.54
N GLY A 76 11.17 -1.15 -12.39
CA GLY A 76 10.90 -2.14 -13.43
C GLY A 76 10.27 -1.53 -14.68
N GLY A 77 9.26 -0.67 -14.51
CA GLY A 77 8.63 0.07 -15.61
C GLY A 77 9.63 0.95 -16.36
N GLY A 78 10.41 1.75 -15.63
CA GLY A 78 11.44 2.60 -16.25
C GLY A 78 12.52 1.82 -17.01
N VAL A 79 12.90 0.63 -16.54
CA VAL A 79 13.85 -0.25 -17.29
C VAL A 79 13.20 -0.80 -18.55
N VAL A 80 11.94 -1.23 -18.49
CA VAL A 80 11.21 -1.71 -19.68
C VAL A 80 11.09 -0.60 -20.72
N ASP A 81 10.75 0.62 -20.30
CA ASP A 81 10.63 1.76 -21.20
C ASP A 81 11.97 2.11 -21.88
N VAL A 82 13.11 1.96 -21.19
CA VAL A 82 14.45 2.22 -21.76
C VAL A 82 14.92 1.10 -22.70
N VAL A 83 14.65 -0.16 -22.36
CA VAL A 83 15.20 -1.33 -23.10
C VAL A 83 14.29 -1.76 -24.25
N ALA A 84 12.98 -1.54 -24.14
CA ALA A 84 12.01 -2.00 -25.12
C ALA A 84 11.56 -0.91 -26.10
N ALA A 85 11.98 0.36 -25.95
CA ALA A 85 11.61 1.44 -26.87
C ALA A 85 12.18 1.19 -28.28
N PRO A 86 11.34 0.89 -29.29
CA PRO A 86 11.71 1.09 -30.68
C PRO A 86 11.44 2.56 -31.05
N ASP A 87 12.00 3.05 -32.15
CA ASP A 87 11.89 4.43 -32.65
C ASP A 87 10.46 4.90 -33.05
N GLY A 88 9.38 4.42 -32.42
CA GLY A 88 8.02 4.83 -32.71
C GLY A 88 7.06 4.58 -31.55
N GLU A 89 6.47 5.68 -31.06
CA GLU A 89 5.32 5.81 -30.14
C GLU A 89 4.74 4.49 -29.58
N ILE A 90 5.27 4.05 -28.43
CA ILE A 90 4.50 3.20 -27.52
C ILE A 90 3.99 4.11 -26.41
N ALA A 91 2.66 4.26 -26.33
CA ALA A 91 2.01 4.90 -25.19
C ALA A 91 2.48 4.18 -23.91
N PRO A 92 2.96 4.91 -22.87
CA PRO A 92 3.41 4.33 -21.61
C PRO A 92 2.47 3.21 -21.14
N LEU A 93 2.98 2.10 -20.58
CA LEU A 93 2.12 1.02 -20.08
C LEU A 93 1.02 1.52 -19.09
N ALA A 94 1.22 2.69 -18.50
CA ALA A 94 0.26 3.43 -17.68
C ALA A 94 -1.03 3.85 -18.43
N ASP A 95 -0.99 3.96 -19.75
CA ASP A 95 -2.13 4.34 -20.59
C ASP A 95 -3.03 3.14 -20.94
N TYR A 96 -2.59 1.91 -20.63
CA TYR A 96 -3.42 0.72 -20.79
C TYR A 96 -4.26 0.46 -19.51
N PRO A 97 -5.60 0.38 -19.62
CA PRO A 97 -6.48 0.29 -18.45
C PRO A 97 -6.39 -1.04 -17.70
N VAL A 98 -5.98 -2.12 -18.37
CA VAL A 98 -5.90 -3.47 -17.78
C VAL A 98 -4.66 -3.65 -16.89
N PRO A 99 -3.43 -3.30 -17.32
CA PRO A 99 -2.26 -3.27 -16.44
C PRO A 99 -2.44 -2.40 -15.18
N ALA A 100 -3.04 -1.23 -15.34
CA ALA A 100 -3.33 -0.32 -14.22
C ALA A 100 -4.26 -0.94 -13.17
N ALA A 101 -5.30 -1.65 -13.60
CA ALA A 101 -6.23 -2.36 -12.71
C ALA A 101 -5.55 -3.52 -11.98
N ILE A 102 -4.79 -4.35 -12.70
CA ILE A 102 -4.04 -5.49 -12.13
C ILE A 102 -3.01 -4.97 -11.11
N GLY A 103 -2.29 -3.92 -11.44
CA GLY A 103 -1.30 -3.31 -10.55
C GLY A 103 -1.92 -2.72 -9.29
N THR A 104 -3.06 -2.02 -9.42
CA THR A 104 -3.80 -1.46 -8.27
C THR A 104 -4.27 -2.56 -7.31
N VAL A 105 -4.91 -3.60 -7.84
CA VAL A 105 -5.37 -4.75 -7.05
C VAL A 105 -4.18 -5.51 -6.46
N GLY A 106 -3.11 -5.67 -7.23
CA GLY A 106 -1.88 -6.34 -6.81
C GLY A 106 -1.18 -5.61 -5.66
N LEU A 107 -1.02 -4.30 -5.75
CA LEU A 107 -0.43 -3.47 -4.68
C LEU A 107 -1.27 -3.51 -3.40
N PHE A 108 -2.59 -3.42 -3.54
CA PHE A 108 -3.48 -3.58 -2.39
C PHE A 108 -3.41 -5.00 -1.80
N GLY A 109 -3.28 -6.03 -2.65
CA GLY A 109 -3.04 -7.40 -2.23
C GLY A 109 -1.73 -7.57 -1.45
N VAL A 110 -0.63 -6.95 -1.90
CA VAL A 110 0.66 -6.93 -1.19
C VAL A 110 0.50 -6.34 0.21
N LEU A 111 -0.22 -5.22 0.33
CA LEU A 111 -0.52 -4.62 1.63
C LEU A 111 -1.24 -5.61 2.56
N LEU A 112 -2.32 -6.24 2.08
CA LEU A 112 -3.11 -7.19 2.88
C LEU A 112 -2.29 -8.41 3.33
N VAL A 113 -1.53 -9.00 2.40
CA VAL A 113 -0.69 -10.17 2.68
C VAL A 113 0.43 -9.80 3.66
N ALA A 114 1.09 -8.66 3.47
CA ALA A 114 2.13 -8.19 4.37
C ALA A 114 1.56 -7.95 5.77
N TYR A 115 0.41 -7.28 5.87
CA TYR A 115 -0.24 -7.01 7.16
C TYR A 115 -0.61 -8.30 7.89
N ALA A 116 -1.24 -9.26 7.20
CA ALA A 116 -1.56 -10.56 7.78
C ALA A 116 -0.31 -11.34 8.22
N ALA A 117 0.78 -11.29 7.44
CA ALA A 117 2.04 -11.94 7.79
C ALA A 117 2.68 -11.33 9.05
N PHE A 118 2.67 -9.99 9.18
CA PHE A 118 3.19 -9.33 10.38
C PHE A 118 2.33 -9.61 11.61
N LEU A 119 1.00 -9.65 11.47
CA LEU A 119 0.11 -10.04 12.57
C LEU A 119 0.41 -11.46 13.08
N ARG A 120 0.58 -12.42 12.16
CA ARG A 120 0.93 -13.81 12.53
C ARG A 120 2.26 -13.88 13.28
N ARG A 121 3.29 -13.20 12.77
CA ARG A 121 4.62 -13.18 13.41
C ARG A 121 4.58 -12.53 14.80
N SER A 122 3.80 -11.45 14.98
CA SER A 122 3.63 -10.84 16.30
C SER A 122 2.96 -11.82 17.27
N ALA A 123 1.89 -12.48 16.85
CA ALA A 123 1.19 -13.46 17.68
C ALA A 123 2.07 -14.66 18.08
N GLU A 124 2.89 -15.17 17.14
CA GLU A 124 3.85 -16.25 17.41
C GLU A 124 4.91 -15.82 18.43
N ARG A 125 5.39 -14.57 18.36
CA ARG A 125 6.35 -14.03 19.35
C ARG A 125 5.74 -13.85 20.72
N ASP A 126 4.50 -13.35 20.79
CA ASP A 126 3.78 -13.14 22.04
C ASP A 126 3.57 -14.49 22.77
N ALA A 127 3.21 -15.55 22.04
CA ALA A 127 3.05 -16.90 22.59
C ALA A 127 4.38 -17.49 23.09
N ALA A 128 5.47 -17.34 22.33
CA ALA A 128 6.79 -17.83 22.73
C ALA A 128 7.38 -17.10 23.96
N ALA A 129 6.93 -15.88 24.25
CA ALA A 129 7.35 -15.12 25.42
C ALA A 129 6.54 -15.47 26.70
N SER A 130 5.43 -16.19 26.56
CA SER A 130 4.58 -16.61 27.69
C SER A 130 4.85 -18.03 28.20
N ASP A 131 5.68 -18.81 27.48
CA ASP A 131 6.20 -20.13 27.89
C ASP A 131 7.53 -19.99 28.64
#